data_AF-A0A7Y2H0V4-F1
#
_entry.id   AF-A0A7Y2H0V4-F1
#
_cell.length_a   1.000
_cell.length_b   1.000
_cell.length_c   1.000
_cell.angle_alpha   90.00
_cell.angle_beta   90.00
_cell.angle_gamma   90.00
#
_symmetry.space_group_name_H-M   'P 1'
#
loop_
_entity.id
_entity.type
_entity.pdbx_description
1 polymer ?
#
loop_
_entity_poly.entity_id
_entity_poly.type
_entity_poly.pdbx_seq_one_letter_code
_entity_poly.pdbx_strand_id
1 'polypeptide(L)'
;MDDHFAKPFRRTDFSLLLQSWLRPMDGPAESDEAAAEAGGPIEDEVLSKLNEYRTFMGDDGIREIASDFGPSGRRYVRKMRRAYAERRWPDVGATAHALCGLSLNISATRLAGACRKIESASNDGSIEEARPLFDIVESEVDRVDDLLNRHVL
;
A
#
# COMPACT_ATOMS: atom_id res chain seq x y z
N MET A 1 -10.83 7.84 -32.64
CA MET A 1 -10.85 9.28 -33.01
C MET A 1 -9.91 9.98 -32.06
N ASP A 2 -9.08 10.84 -32.61
CA ASP A 2 -7.91 11.46 -32.00
C ASP A 2 -8.26 12.42 -30.85
N ASP A 3 -7.76 12.14 -29.64
CA ASP A 3 -7.74 13.13 -28.55
C ASP A 3 -6.30 13.49 -28.20
N HIS A 4 -5.80 14.46 -28.97
CA HIS A 4 -4.54 15.15 -28.79
C HIS A 4 -4.65 16.13 -27.61
N PHE A 5 -4.02 15.84 -26.47
CA PHE A 5 -3.95 16.78 -25.36
C PHE A 5 -2.71 17.69 -25.48
N ALA A 6 -2.94 18.86 -26.07
CA ALA A 6 -2.07 20.02 -25.97
C ALA A 6 -2.13 20.63 -24.55
N LYS A 7 -0.99 21.17 -24.10
CA LYS A 7 -0.76 21.88 -22.81
C LYS A 7 -1.73 23.07 -22.59
N PRO A 8 -1.91 23.61 -21.35
CA PRO A 8 -1.29 23.21 -20.07
C PRO A 8 -2.33 22.77 -19.01
N PHE A 9 -2.07 21.65 -18.34
CA PHE A 9 -2.89 21.16 -17.23
C PHE A 9 -2.88 22.16 -16.07
N ARG A 10 -4.05 22.75 -15.77
CA ARG A 10 -4.27 23.57 -14.57
C ARG A 10 -4.61 22.64 -13.40
N ARG A 11 -3.96 22.87 -12.25
CA ARG A 11 -4.05 22.05 -11.02
C ARG A 11 -5.47 21.77 -10.49
N THR A 12 -6.49 22.47 -10.96
CA THR A 12 -7.84 22.44 -10.38
C THR A 12 -8.70 21.27 -10.88
N ASP A 13 -8.33 20.63 -12.01
CA ASP A 13 -9.11 19.48 -12.54
C ASP A 13 -8.71 18.13 -11.92
N PHE A 14 -7.64 18.11 -11.11
CA PHE A 14 -7.08 16.89 -10.52
C PHE A 14 -8.01 16.27 -9.45
N SER A 15 -8.78 17.10 -8.74
CA SER A 15 -9.65 16.65 -7.65
C SER A 15 -10.86 15.84 -8.14
N LEU A 16 -11.39 16.17 -9.32
CA LEU A 16 -12.53 15.45 -9.90
C LEU A 16 -12.12 14.10 -10.49
N LEU A 17 -10.90 14.00 -11.05
CA LEU A 17 -10.31 12.74 -11.49
C LEU A 17 -9.97 11.81 -10.31
N LEU A 18 -9.48 12.36 -9.20
CA LEU A 18 -9.20 11.60 -7.97
C LEU A 18 -10.48 10.98 -7.36
N GLN A 19 -11.61 11.69 -7.37
CA GLN A 19 -12.88 11.14 -6.86
C GLN A 19 -13.40 9.97 -7.71
N SER A 20 -13.10 9.95 -9.01
CA SER A 20 -13.42 8.80 -9.88
C SER A 20 -12.57 7.57 -9.55
N TRP A 21 -11.33 7.75 -9.09
CA TRP A 21 -10.41 6.67 -8.73
C TRP A 21 -10.59 6.20 -7.28
N LEU A 22 -11.18 7.04 -6.42
CA LEU A 22 -11.51 6.76 -5.03
C LEU A 22 -12.92 6.18 -4.84
N ARG A 23 -13.56 5.64 -5.89
CA ARG A 23 -14.82 4.90 -5.68
C ARG A 23 -14.58 3.79 -4.65
N PRO A 24 -15.44 3.67 -3.61
CA PRO A 24 -15.48 2.44 -2.83
C PRO A 24 -15.87 1.33 -3.78
N MET A 25 -15.04 0.29 -3.90
CA MET A 25 -15.51 -0.98 -4.44
C MET A 25 -16.41 -1.63 -3.37
N ASP A 26 -17.66 -1.19 -3.32
CA ASP A 26 -18.75 -2.03 -2.81
C ASP A 26 -19.03 -3.09 -3.89
N GLY A 27 -18.22 -4.14 -3.86
CA GLY A 27 -18.41 -5.38 -4.63
C GLY A 27 -18.31 -6.57 -3.68
N PRO A 28 -19.09 -7.65 -3.86
CA PRO A 28 -19.19 -8.72 -2.88
C PRO A 28 -17.82 -9.36 -2.65
N ALA A 29 -17.40 -9.40 -1.39
CA ALA A 29 -16.27 -10.18 -0.93
C ALA A 29 -16.57 -11.66 -1.14
N GLU A 30 -16.11 -12.25 -2.23
CA GLU A 30 -16.10 -13.69 -2.40
C GLU A 30 -14.81 -14.14 -3.10
N SER A 31 -14.05 -14.96 -2.36
CA SER A 31 -12.95 -15.82 -2.82
C SER A 31 -11.62 -15.16 -3.17
N ASP A 32 -10.83 -14.81 -2.14
CA ASP A 32 -9.38 -14.59 -2.32
C ASP A 32 -8.55 -15.23 -1.19
N GLU A 33 -9.07 -16.32 -0.61
CA GLU A 33 -8.35 -17.12 0.40
C GLU A 33 -7.34 -18.09 -0.23
N ALA A 34 -7.47 -18.38 -1.54
CA ALA A 34 -6.58 -19.31 -2.25
C ALA A 34 -5.32 -18.67 -2.86
N ALA A 35 -5.26 -17.34 -3.01
CA ALA A 35 -4.10 -16.64 -3.58
C ALA A 35 -3.00 -16.29 -2.56
N ALA A 36 -3.27 -16.45 -1.25
CA ALA A 36 -2.34 -16.07 -0.19
C ALA A 36 -1.17 -17.06 0.02
N GLU A 37 -1.28 -18.30 -0.48
CA GLU A 37 -0.33 -19.39 -0.24
C GLU A 37 0.62 -19.69 -1.42
N ALA A 38 0.45 -19.02 -2.57
CA ALA A 38 1.37 -19.17 -3.70
C ALA A 38 2.23 -17.91 -3.84
N GLY A 39 3.54 -18.04 -3.60
CA GLY A 39 4.53 -16.99 -3.87
C GLY A 39 4.70 -16.68 -5.37
N GLY A 40 3.64 -16.20 -6.03
CA GLY A 40 3.70 -15.55 -7.36
C GLY A 40 4.24 -14.12 -7.27
N PRO A 41 4.72 -13.53 -8.38
CA PRO A 41 5.80 -12.55 -8.35
C PRO A 41 5.27 -11.16 -7.97
N ILE A 42 5.19 -10.88 -6.67
CA ILE A 42 5.11 -9.51 -6.12
C ILE A 42 6.11 -8.59 -6.82
N GLU A 43 7.26 -9.16 -7.19
CA GLU A 43 8.31 -8.49 -7.95
C GLU A 43 7.78 -7.93 -9.29
N ASP A 44 7.01 -8.69 -10.08
CA ASP A 44 6.58 -8.21 -11.40
C ASP A 44 5.59 -7.03 -11.32
N GLU A 45 4.66 -7.06 -10.37
CA GLU A 45 3.68 -5.97 -10.20
C GLU A 45 4.33 -4.68 -9.69
N VAL A 46 5.18 -4.80 -8.65
CA VAL A 46 5.92 -3.67 -8.10
C VAL A 46 6.89 -3.11 -9.13
N LEU A 47 7.59 -3.97 -9.88
CA LEU A 47 8.53 -3.53 -10.92
C LEU A 47 7.84 -2.89 -12.11
N SER A 48 6.71 -3.43 -12.55
CA SER A 48 5.88 -2.80 -13.59
C SER A 48 5.46 -1.39 -13.15
N LYS A 49 5.02 -1.24 -11.90
CA LYS A 49 4.61 0.05 -11.36
C LYS A 49 5.77 1.04 -11.22
N LEU A 50 6.93 0.55 -10.79
CA LEU A 50 8.15 1.35 -10.74
C LEU A 50 8.59 1.83 -12.13
N ASN A 51 8.49 1.00 -13.16
CA ASN A 51 8.83 1.39 -14.52
C ASN A 51 7.85 2.44 -15.08
N GLU A 52 6.56 2.32 -14.74
CA GLU A 52 5.58 3.37 -15.03
C GLU A 52 5.98 4.68 -14.37
N TYR A 53 6.25 4.69 -13.07
CA TYR A 53 6.70 5.90 -12.37
C TYR A 53 8.02 6.45 -12.91
N ARG A 54 8.98 5.60 -13.29
CA ARG A 54 10.25 6.03 -13.90
C ARG A 54 10.01 6.82 -15.18
N THR A 55 9.01 6.43 -15.97
CA THR A 55 8.61 7.14 -17.20
C THR A 55 8.07 8.54 -16.92
N PHE A 56 7.35 8.73 -15.80
CA PHE A 56 6.73 10.02 -15.44
C PHE A 56 7.63 10.93 -14.59
N MET A 57 8.42 10.35 -13.69
CA MET A 57 9.17 11.07 -12.64
C MET A 57 10.69 11.05 -12.85
N GLY A 58 11.18 10.21 -13.78
CA GLY A 58 12.61 9.96 -13.95
C GLY A 58 13.23 9.17 -12.80
N ASP A 59 14.50 8.82 -12.94
CA ASP A 59 15.20 7.99 -11.95
C ASP A 59 15.29 8.65 -10.58
N ASP A 60 15.48 9.97 -10.52
CA ASP A 60 15.58 10.72 -9.26
C ASP A 60 14.31 10.60 -8.42
N GLY A 61 13.13 10.69 -9.05
CA GLY A 61 11.85 10.53 -8.36
C GLY A 61 11.64 9.11 -7.84
N ILE A 62 12.16 8.10 -8.54
CA ILE A 62 12.13 6.72 -8.05
C ILE A 62 13.07 6.53 -6.88
N ARG A 63 14.26 7.16 -6.89
CA ARG A 63 15.16 7.13 -5.72
C ARG A 63 14.51 7.72 -4.50
N GLU A 64 13.76 8.80 -4.66
CA GLU A 64 13.01 9.42 -3.57
C GLU A 64 11.95 8.46 -3.00
N ILE A 65 11.13 7.83 -3.85
CA ILE A 65 10.13 6.84 -3.42
C ILE A 65 10.78 5.67 -2.68
N ALA A 66 11.85 5.10 -3.24
CA ALA A 66 12.56 3.98 -2.60
C ALA A 66 13.18 4.39 -1.26
N SER A 67 13.72 5.59 -1.16
CA SER A 67 14.33 6.10 0.07
C SER A 67 13.32 6.38 1.19
N ASP A 68 12.07 6.74 0.85
CA ASP A 68 11.03 7.08 1.83
C ASP A 68 10.20 5.86 2.25
N PHE A 69 9.96 4.90 1.35
CA PHE A 69 9.02 3.80 1.58
C PHE A 69 9.36 2.99 2.84
N GLY A 70 10.59 2.47 2.96
CA GLY A 70 11.02 1.66 4.10
C GLY A 70 10.89 2.38 5.44
N PRO A 71 11.48 3.57 5.62
CA PRO A 71 11.33 4.37 6.83
C PRO A 71 9.86 4.66 7.19
N SER A 72 9.04 5.03 6.21
CA SER A 72 7.60 5.29 6.36
C SER A 72 6.85 4.02 6.79
N GLY A 73 7.02 2.91 6.08
CA GLY A 73 6.40 1.61 6.39
C GLY A 73 6.74 1.13 7.81
N ARG A 74 8.01 1.12 8.18
CA ARG A 74 8.46 0.74 9.54
C ARG A 74 7.89 1.68 10.61
N ARG A 75 7.72 2.96 10.30
CA ARG A 75 7.06 3.93 11.21
C ARG A 75 5.58 3.60 11.41
N TYR A 76 4.85 3.21 10.36
CA TYR A 76 3.46 2.75 10.48
C TYR A 76 3.36 1.49 11.32
N VAL A 77 4.23 0.49 11.11
CA VAL A 77 4.28 -0.74 11.92
C VAL A 77 4.48 -0.43 13.40
N ARG A 78 5.48 0.41 13.75
CA ARG A 78 5.70 0.82 15.15
C ARG A 78 4.49 1.54 15.74
N LYS A 79 3.83 2.41 14.97
CA LYS A 79 2.63 3.12 15.41
C LYS A 79 1.47 2.15 15.68
N MET A 80 1.26 1.16 14.81
CA MET A 80 0.25 0.11 15.03
C MET A 80 0.56 -0.72 16.28
N ARG A 81 1.80 -1.18 16.46
CA ARG A 81 2.19 -1.95 17.65
C ARG A 81 2.02 -1.16 18.96
N ARG A 82 2.34 0.14 18.93
CA ARG A 82 2.12 1.02 20.09
C ARG A 82 0.63 1.19 20.39
N ALA A 83 -0.19 1.49 19.39
CA ALA A 83 -1.63 1.60 19.55
C ALA A 83 -2.25 0.29 20.10
N TYR A 84 -1.76 -0.86 19.62
CA TYR A 84 -2.15 -2.16 20.12
C TYR A 84 -1.79 -2.35 21.61
N ALA A 85 -0.57 -2.02 22.01
CA ALA A 85 -0.13 -2.10 23.41
C ALA A 85 -0.94 -1.16 24.34
N GLU A 86 -1.34 0.01 23.83
CA GLU A 86 -2.17 1.00 24.54
C GLU A 86 -3.67 0.69 24.46
N ARG A 87 -4.07 -0.43 23.83
CA ARG A 87 -5.45 -0.85 23.60
C ARG A 87 -6.32 0.18 22.87
N ARG A 88 -5.69 0.96 21.99
CA ARG A 88 -6.36 1.95 21.12
C ARG A 88 -6.67 1.32 19.77
N TRP A 89 -7.67 0.44 19.74
CA TRP A 89 -8.03 -0.31 18.53
C TRP A 89 -8.34 0.59 17.33
N PRO A 90 -9.16 1.65 17.45
CA PRO A 90 -9.40 2.55 16.32
C PRO A 90 -8.12 3.15 15.71
N ASP A 91 -7.10 3.42 16.53
CA ASP A 91 -5.81 3.91 16.06
C ASP A 91 -5.00 2.84 15.33
N VAL A 92 -5.15 1.55 15.71
CA VAL A 92 -4.58 0.41 14.98
C VAL A 92 -5.20 0.33 13.59
N GLY A 93 -6.53 0.30 13.50
CA GLY A 93 -7.26 0.24 12.23
C GLY A 93 -6.93 1.42 11.32
N ALA A 94 -6.99 2.65 11.82
CA ALA A 94 -6.65 3.85 11.04
C ALA A 94 -5.19 3.85 10.54
N THR A 95 -4.26 3.31 11.34
CA THR A 95 -2.86 3.21 10.94
C THR A 95 -2.64 2.09 9.91
N ALA A 96 -3.34 0.97 10.03
CA ALA A 96 -3.34 -0.11 9.05
C ALA A 96 -3.91 0.34 7.71
N HIS A 97 -5.03 1.09 7.74
CA HIS A 97 -5.63 1.72 6.56
C HIS A 97 -4.63 2.62 5.82
N ALA A 98 -3.93 3.49 6.56
CA ALA A 98 -2.94 4.39 5.96
C ALA A 98 -1.79 3.61 5.30
N LEU A 99 -1.30 2.53 5.93
CA LEU A 99 -0.28 1.67 5.35
C LEU A 99 -0.79 0.88 4.14
N CYS A 100 -2.07 0.48 4.13
CA CYS A 100 -2.72 -0.14 2.97
C CYS A 100 -2.65 0.78 1.75
N GLY A 101 -3.03 2.05 1.90
CA GLY A 101 -2.95 3.05 0.82
C GLY A 101 -1.52 3.26 0.31
N LEU A 102 -0.55 3.39 1.23
CA LEU A 102 0.87 3.50 0.85
C LEU A 102 1.33 2.28 0.03
N SER A 103 0.91 1.08 0.42
CA SER A 103 1.29 -0.18 -0.23
C SER A 103 0.69 -0.31 -1.63
N LEU A 104 -0.57 0.09 -1.79
CA LEU A 104 -1.26 0.04 -3.08
C LEU A 104 -0.68 1.02 -4.12
N ASN A 105 -0.07 2.12 -3.69
CA ASN A 105 0.59 3.07 -4.61
C ASN A 105 1.70 2.39 -5.43
N ILE A 106 2.38 1.40 -4.84
CA ILE A 106 3.46 0.65 -5.50
C ILE A 106 3.03 -0.78 -5.86
N SER A 107 1.72 -1.06 -5.88
CA SER A 107 1.17 -2.39 -6.16
C SER A 107 1.64 -3.50 -5.21
N ALA A 108 1.99 -3.18 -3.95
CA ALA A 108 2.32 -4.16 -2.92
C ALA A 108 1.04 -4.81 -2.36
N THR A 109 0.38 -5.63 -3.17
CA THR A 109 -0.96 -6.21 -2.92
C THR A 109 -1.03 -7.09 -1.68
N ARG A 110 0.00 -7.91 -1.43
CA ARG A 110 0.10 -8.75 -0.23
C ARG A 110 0.21 -7.94 1.06
N LEU A 111 1.07 -6.90 1.07
CA LEU A 111 1.18 -5.97 2.19
C LEU A 111 -0.14 -5.24 2.44
N ALA A 112 -0.78 -4.75 1.37
CA ALA A 112 -2.09 -4.12 1.45
C ALA A 112 -3.18 -5.07 1.99
N GLY A 113 -3.15 -6.34 1.60
CA GLY A 113 -4.06 -7.37 2.08
C GLY A 113 -3.89 -7.67 3.58
N ALA A 114 -2.65 -7.77 4.06
CA ALA A 114 -2.37 -7.96 5.48
C ALA A 114 -2.83 -6.75 6.32
N CYS A 115 -2.58 -5.52 5.82
CA CYS A 115 -3.08 -4.30 6.44
C CYS A 115 -4.62 -4.26 6.52
N ARG A 116 -5.33 -4.64 5.44
CA ARG A 116 -6.80 -4.72 5.44
C ARG A 116 -7.35 -5.71 6.45
N LYS A 117 -6.69 -6.86 6.62
CA LYS A 117 -7.09 -7.85 7.64
C LYS A 117 -6.96 -7.27 9.07
N ILE A 118 -5.89 -6.53 9.35
CA ILE A 118 -5.72 -5.83 10.64
C ILE A 118 -6.79 -4.74 10.82
N GLU A 119 -7.08 -3.97 9.78
CA GLU A 119 -8.13 -2.94 9.80
C GLU A 119 -9.51 -3.54 10.10
N SER A 120 -9.89 -4.63 9.44
CA SER A 120 -11.16 -5.32 9.71
C SER A 120 -11.22 -5.82 11.15
N ALA A 121 -10.19 -6.54 11.61
CA ALA A 121 -10.16 -7.06 12.98
C ALA A 121 -10.24 -5.96 14.06
N SER A 122 -9.69 -4.77 13.77
CA SER A 122 -9.83 -3.60 14.62
C SER A 122 -11.27 -3.09 14.69
N ASN A 123 -11.99 -3.11 13.57
CA ASN A 123 -13.37 -2.62 13.49
C ASN A 123 -14.38 -3.64 14.08
N ASP A 124 -14.09 -4.92 13.89
CA ASP A 124 -14.96 -6.03 14.30
C ASP A 124 -14.75 -6.47 15.76
N GLY A 125 -13.73 -5.92 16.42
CA GLY A 125 -13.41 -6.23 17.82
C GLY A 125 -12.67 -7.56 18.02
N SER A 126 -12.08 -8.13 16.96
CA SER A 126 -11.30 -9.38 16.95
C SER A 126 -9.78 -9.12 16.86
N ILE A 127 -9.30 -8.00 17.39
CA ILE A 127 -7.93 -7.52 17.20
C ILE A 127 -6.86 -8.49 17.73
N GLU A 128 -7.19 -9.32 18.71
CA GLU A 128 -6.34 -10.39 19.21
C GLU A 128 -5.99 -11.43 18.13
N GLU A 129 -6.91 -11.72 17.21
CA GLU A 129 -6.70 -12.64 16.09
C GLU A 129 -5.78 -12.04 15.02
N ALA A 130 -5.71 -10.71 14.94
CA ALA A 130 -4.83 -9.99 14.02
C ALA A 130 -3.39 -9.83 14.54
N ARG A 131 -3.08 -10.22 15.78
CA ARG A 131 -1.74 -10.13 16.36
C ARG A 131 -0.61 -10.75 15.50
N PRO A 132 -0.73 -11.95 14.92
CA PRO A 132 0.30 -12.50 14.03
C PRO A 132 0.46 -11.72 12.72
N LEU A 133 -0.55 -10.96 12.28
CA LEU A 133 -0.48 -10.19 11.04
C LEU A 133 0.49 -9.02 11.14
N PHE A 134 0.81 -8.52 12.34
CA PHE A 134 1.79 -7.45 12.50
C PHE A 134 3.19 -7.89 12.06
N ASP A 135 3.57 -9.13 12.36
CA ASP A 135 4.85 -9.70 11.94
C ASP A 135 4.88 -9.90 10.43
N ILE A 136 3.75 -10.33 9.84
CA ILE A 136 3.59 -10.44 8.38
C ILE A 136 3.74 -9.07 7.71
N VAL A 137 3.04 -8.05 8.20
CA VAL A 137 3.15 -6.68 7.67
C VAL A 137 4.58 -6.17 7.75
N GLU A 138 5.26 -6.37 8.87
CA GLU A 138 6.66 -5.96 9.04
C GLU A 138 7.57 -6.65 8.02
N SER A 139 7.45 -7.97 7.86
CA SER A 139 8.25 -8.72 6.89
C SER A 139 7.98 -8.31 5.44
N GLU A 140 6.73 -7.97 5.10
CA GLU A 140 6.36 -7.51 3.76
C GLU A 140 6.83 -6.08 3.50
N VAL A 141 6.84 -5.20 4.52
CA VAL A 141 7.45 -3.87 4.41
C VAL A 141 8.94 -4.01 4.06
N ASP A 142 9.68 -4.84 4.79
CA ASP A 142 11.11 -5.03 4.54
C ASP A 142 11.37 -5.68 3.17
N ARG A 143 10.55 -6.67 2.78
CA ARG A 143 10.64 -7.30 1.46
C ARG A 143 10.45 -6.30 0.32
N VAL A 144 9.47 -5.41 0.45
CA VAL A 144 9.18 -4.39 -0.57
C VAL A 144 10.26 -3.33 -0.57
N ASP A 145 10.74 -2.88 0.59
CA ASP A 145 11.87 -1.95 0.71
C ASP A 145 13.13 -2.49 0.02
N ASP A 146 13.47 -3.76 0.25
CA ASP A 146 14.60 -4.43 -0.41
C ASP A 146 14.41 -4.50 -1.93
N LEU A 147 13.19 -4.79 -2.40
CA LEU A 147 12.89 -4.80 -3.83
C LEU A 147 13.05 -3.41 -4.45
N LEU A 148 12.51 -2.37 -3.82
CA LEU A 148 12.64 -1.00 -4.29
C LEU A 148 14.12 -0.60 -4.40
N ASN A 149 14.91 -0.85 -3.35
CA ASN A 149 16.32 -0.45 -3.34
C ASN A 149 17.18 -1.23 -4.36
N ARG A 150 16.86 -2.51 -4.64
CA ARG A 150 17.57 -3.32 -5.66
C ARG A 150 17.39 -2.80 -7.09
N HIS A 151 16.30 -2.12 -7.39
CA HIS A 151 15.94 -1.71 -8.77
C HIS A 151 16.13 -0.22 -9.07
N VAL A 152 16.71 0.49 -8.12
CA VAL A 152 16.93 1.94 -8.13
C VAL A 152 18.41 2.31 -8.10
N LEU A 153 19.25 1.37 -7.67
CA LEU A 153 20.72 1.40 -7.74
C LEU A 153 21.23 0.95 -9.11
#